data_AF-A0A939XUY3-F1
#
_entry.id   AF-A0A939XUY3-F1
#
_cell.length_a   1.000
_cell.length_b   1.000
_cell.length_c   1.000
_cell.angle_alpha   90.00
_cell.angle_beta   90.00
_cell.angle_gamma   90.00
#
_symmetry.space_group_name_H-M   'P 1'
#
loop_
_entity.id
_entity.type
_entity.pdbx_description
1 polymer ?
#
loop_
_entity_poly.entity_id
_entity_poly.type
_entity_poly.pdbx_seq_one_letter_code
_entity_poly.pdbx_strand_id
1 'polypeptide(L)'
;IHAEDLVKTSRIRFNNLEGNDAPYPIAFFKFMLNDNFCKLTSYDYEPELLSLAILDDESDGYLILGYEDGTIAKARVDELLAKNDYVNYKRNSASKLIFASIAHEGDGVMSITKESKSAHRIMVRVDSLSKIDECKIADKGMCPYNEEMISEVIAMDIIPAEDLGVFANITDLDARSLGNPLAKLPKAMDAKLRAWGFEME
;
A
#
# COMPACT_ATOMS: atom_id res chain seq x y z
N ILE A 1 -6.84 16.14 -12.75
CA ILE A 1 -6.26 15.39 -11.61
C ILE A 1 -5.00 16.13 -11.22
N HIS A 2 -4.91 16.64 -9.99
CA HIS A 2 -3.69 17.30 -9.52
C HIS A 2 -2.67 16.22 -9.12
N ALA A 3 -1.37 16.51 -9.22
CA ALA A 3 -0.33 15.52 -8.92
C ALA A 3 -0.42 14.98 -7.47
N GLU A 4 -0.91 15.80 -6.55
CA GLU A 4 -1.19 15.46 -5.15
C GLU A 4 -2.35 14.49 -4.94
N ASP A 5 -3.21 14.30 -5.94
CA ASP A 5 -4.34 13.37 -5.89
C ASP A 5 -3.95 11.95 -6.34
N LEU A 6 -2.78 11.79 -6.97
CA LEU A 6 -2.34 10.50 -7.49
C LEU A 6 -2.06 9.51 -6.35
N VAL A 7 -2.57 8.29 -6.52
CA VAL A 7 -2.32 7.19 -5.59
C VAL A 7 -1.01 6.54 -5.96
N LYS A 8 -0.12 6.32 -4.98
CA LYS A 8 1.15 5.64 -5.19
C LYS A 8 0.96 4.12 -5.19
N THR A 9 1.82 3.40 -5.89
CA THR A 9 1.95 1.94 -5.78
C THR A 9 3.34 1.58 -5.29
N SER A 10 3.55 0.33 -4.90
CA SER A 10 4.84 -0.16 -4.43
C SER A 10 5.94 0.12 -5.45
N ARG A 11 7.12 0.56 -4.97
CA ARG A 11 8.30 0.77 -5.81
C ARG A 11 8.98 -0.52 -6.22
N ILE A 12 8.70 -1.61 -5.51
CA ILE A 12 9.38 -2.91 -5.65
C ILE A 12 8.58 -3.81 -6.59
N ARG A 13 7.26 -3.63 -6.62
CA ARG A 13 6.36 -4.36 -7.52
C ARG A 13 6.32 -3.72 -8.90
N PHE A 14 6.68 -4.49 -9.93
CA PHE A 14 6.59 -4.02 -11.31
C PHE A 14 5.13 -3.96 -11.79
N ASN A 15 4.59 -2.76 -11.95
CA ASN A 15 3.21 -2.54 -12.40
C ASN A 15 3.14 -2.34 -13.92
N ASN A 16 3.21 -3.43 -14.68
CA ASN A 16 3.22 -3.35 -16.14
C ASN A 16 1.83 -3.14 -16.74
N LEU A 17 1.51 -1.90 -17.14
CA LEU A 17 0.26 -1.59 -17.82
C LEU A 17 0.33 -1.85 -19.34
N GLU A 18 1.53 -1.95 -19.94
CA GLU A 18 1.72 -2.08 -21.38
C GLU A 18 2.38 -3.42 -21.77
N GLY A 19 1.63 -4.26 -22.48
CA GLY A 19 1.95 -5.65 -22.78
C GLY A 19 3.05 -5.90 -23.83
N ASN A 20 4.20 -5.23 -23.74
CA ASN A 20 5.36 -5.54 -24.57
C ASN A 20 6.33 -6.54 -23.92
N ASP A 21 6.33 -6.65 -22.60
CA ASP A 21 7.11 -7.64 -21.85
C ASP A 21 6.18 -8.48 -20.96
N ALA A 22 6.24 -9.81 -21.12
CA ALA A 22 5.50 -10.77 -20.30
C ALA A 22 5.92 -10.67 -18.82
N PRO A 23 5.03 -10.97 -17.85
CA PRO A 23 3.70 -11.60 -17.99
C PRO A 23 2.56 -10.63 -18.33
N TYR A 24 1.55 -11.14 -19.06
CA TYR A 24 0.35 -10.37 -19.41
C TYR A 24 -0.61 -10.27 -18.21
N PRO A 25 -1.18 -9.08 -17.94
CA PRO A 25 -2.18 -8.93 -16.89
C PRO A 25 -3.46 -9.72 -17.21
N ILE A 26 -4.05 -10.37 -16.21
CA ILE A 26 -5.35 -11.04 -16.29
C ILE A 26 -6.53 -10.08 -16.04
N ALA A 27 -6.26 -8.95 -15.38
CA ALA A 27 -7.20 -7.86 -15.14
C ALA A 27 -6.44 -6.57 -14.77
N PHE A 28 -7.18 -5.48 -14.65
CA PHE A 28 -6.71 -4.22 -14.10
C PHE A 28 -7.65 -3.76 -12.99
N PHE A 29 -7.08 -3.29 -11.89
CA PHE A 29 -7.79 -2.60 -10.82
C PHE A 29 -7.57 -1.10 -10.95
N LYS A 30 -8.64 -0.38 -11.26
CA LYS A 30 -8.63 1.04 -11.57
C LYS A 30 -9.23 1.86 -10.43
N PHE A 31 -8.45 2.81 -9.93
CA PHE A 31 -8.85 3.77 -8.91
C PHE A 31 -9.15 5.11 -9.56
N MET A 32 -10.35 5.61 -9.32
CA MET A 32 -10.86 6.84 -9.92
C MET A 32 -11.15 7.90 -8.87
N LEU A 33 -11.39 9.13 -9.35
CA LEU A 33 -11.95 10.21 -8.55
C LEU A 33 -13.29 9.80 -7.91
N ASN A 34 -13.70 10.54 -6.87
CA ASN A 34 -14.95 10.31 -6.13
C ASN A 34 -15.07 8.92 -5.48
N ASP A 35 -13.93 8.35 -5.09
CA ASP A 35 -13.84 7.10 -4.34
C ASP A 35 -14.45 5.91 -5.07
N ASN A 36 -14.32 5.90 -6.41
CA ASN A 36 -14.73 4.79 -7.23
C ASN A 36 -13.56 3.84 -7.51
N PHE A 37 -13.89 2.56 -7.57
CA PHE A 37 -13.03 1.44 -7.95
C PHE A 37 -13.70 0.66 -9.08
N CYS A 38 -12.91 0.19 -10.04
CA CYS A 38 -13.39 -0.63 -11.15
C CYS A 38 -12.42 -1.78 -11.45
N LYS A 39 -12.97 -2.92 -11.83
CA LYS A 39 -12.22 -4.01 -12.46
C LYS A 39 -12.38 -3.89 -13.97
N LEU A 40 -11.28 -4.02 -14.70
CA LEU A 40 -11.24 -4.03 -16.16
C LEU A 40 -10.55 -5.29 -16.66
N THR A 41 -11.08 -5.92 -17.71
CA THR A 41 -10.37 -6.99 -18.45
C THR A 41 -9.45 -6.46 -19.54
N SER A 42 -9.65 -5.21 -19.99
CA SER A 42 -8.73 -4.52 -20.89
C SER A 42 -8.47 -3.10 -20.42
N TYR A 43 -7.22 -2.68 -20.46
CA TYR A 43 -6.83 -1.34 -20.03
C TYR A 43 -7.46 -0.26 -20.91
N ASP A 44 -8.20 0.66 -20.28
CA ASP A 44 -8.73 1.86 -20.92
C ASP A 44 -7.90 3.07 -20.48
N TYR A 45 -7.29 3.79 -21.42
CA TYR A 45 -6.37 4.91 -21.17
C TYR A 45 -7.10 6.19 -20.63
N GLU A 46 -8.15 6.02 -19.83
CA GLU A 46 -8.98 7.07 -19.26
C GLU A 46 -8.33 7.69 -18.00
N PRO A 47 -8.58 8.99 -17.70
CA PRO A 47 -8.01 9.66 -16.53
C PRO A 47 -8.32 8.94 -15.22
N GLU A 48 -7.26 8.61 -14.48
CA GLU A 48 -7.34 7.78 -13.27
C GLU A 48 -6.37 8.25 -12.18
N LEU A 49 -6.62 7.84 -10.93
CA LEU A 49 -5.69 8.07 -9.83
C LEU A 49 -4.55 7.06 -9.84
N LEU A 50 -4.86 5.82 -10.24
CA LEU A 50 -3.93 4.70 -10.42
C LEU A 50 -4.67 3.55 -11.12
N SER A 51 -3.97 2.86 -12.03
CA SER A 51 -4.34 1.50 -12.44
C SER A 51 -3.27 0.52 -12.01
N LEU A 52 -3.70 -0.62 -11.48
CA LEU A 52 -2.85 -1.75 -11.17
C LEU A 52 -3.14 -2.87 -12.15
N ALA A 53 -2.13 -3.29 -12.90
CA ALA A 53 -2.17 -4.57 -13.61
C ALA A 53 -2.20 -5.70 -12.60
N ILE A 54 -3.00 -6.73 -12.82
CA ILE A 54 -3.08 -7.92 -11.95
C ILE A 54 -2.54 -9.10 -12.73
N LEU A 55 -1.52 -9.76 -12.19
CA LEU A 55 -0.91 -10.95 -12.78
C LEU A 55 -1.62 -12.22 -12.27
N ASP A 56 -1.45 -13.31 -13.01
CA ASP A 56 -2.12 -14.59 -12.68
C ASP A 56 -1.66 -15.16 -11.32
N ASP A 57 -0.37 -15.04 -11.02
CA ASP A 57 0.26 -15.45 -9.76
C ASP A 57 -0.11 -14.56 -8.57
N GLU A 58 -0.77 -13.42 -8.81
CA GLU A 58 -1.26 -12.51 -7.78
C GLU A 58 -2.74 -12.72 -7.44
N SER A 59 -3.42 -13.65 -8.13
CA SER A 59 -4.87 -13.87 -8.00
C SER A 59 -5.31 -14.35 -6.62
N ASP A 60 -4.44 -15.05 -5.89
CA ASP A 60 -4.64 -15.51 -4.51
C ASP A 60 -4.11 -14.52 -3.45
N GLY A 61 -3.54 -13.39 -3.90
CA GLY A 61 -2.99 -12.35 -3.05
C GLY A 61 -4.03 -11.36 -2.55
N TYR A 62 -3.52 -10.20 -2.13
CA TYR A 62 -4.28 -9.14 -1.50
C TYR A 62 -4.02 -7.79 -2.17
N LEU A 63 -5.08 -7.05 -2.40
CA LEU A 63 -5.02 -5.61 -2.64
C LEU A 63 -4.88 -4.90 -1.29
N ILE A 64 -3.75 -4.22 -1.11
CA ILE A 64 -3.45 -3.39 0.06
C ILE A 64 -3.74 -1.94 -0.28
N LEU A 65 -4.59 -1.29 0.52
CA LEU A 65 -4.91 0.13 0.40
C LEU A 65 -4.44 0.86 1.64
N GLY A 66 -3.66 1.92 1.46
CA GLY A 66 -3.16 2.79 2.51
C GLY A 66 -3.76 4.18 2.44
N TYR A 67 -4.27 4.67 3.57
CA TYR A 67 -4.95 5.96 3.69
C TYR A 67 -4.11 6.98 4.46
N GLU A 68 -4.40 8.27 4.26
CA GLU A 68 -3.66 9.38 4.90
C GLU A 68 -3.75 9.40 6.43
N ASP A 69 -4.77 8.77 7.00
CA ASP A 69 -4.94 8.62 8.46
C ASP A 69 -4.14 7.44 9.05
N GLY A 70 -3.39 6.71 8.21
CA GLY A 70 -2.61 5.55 8.63
C GLY A 70 -3.35 4.23 8.60
N THR A 71 -4.64 4.22 8.24
CA THR A 71 -5.39 2.98 8.09
C THR A 71 -4.96 2.21 6.86
N ILE A 72 -5.00 0.88 6.98
CA ILE A 72 -4.65 -0.07 5.95
C ILE A 72 -5.82 -1.03 5.77
N ALA A 73 -6.35 -1.14 4.56
CA ALA A 73 -7.33 -2.13 4.17
C ALA A 73 -6.65 -3.26 3.37
N LYS A 74 -6.94 -4.51 3.75
CA LYS A 74 -6.46 -5.72 3.08
C LYS A 74 -7.64 -6.45 2.45
N ALA A 75 -7.81 -6.35 1.13
CA ALA A 75 -8.92 -6.97 0.40
C ALA A 75 -8.40 -8.10 -0.49
N ARG A 76 -9.11 -9.23 -0.54
CA ARG A 76 -8.69 -10.37 -1.37
C ARG A 76 -8.81 -10.07 -2.85
N VAL A 77 -7.79 -10.42 -3.64
CA VAL A 77 -7.77 -10.18 -5.09
C VAL A 77 -8.82 -11.04 -5.80
N ASP A 78 -8.97 -12.32 -5.42
CA ASP A 78 -9.95 -13.24 -6.00
C ASP A 78 -11.40 -12.72 -5.93
N GLU A 79 -11.81 -12.16 -4.79
CA GLU A 79 -13.13 -11.56 -4.59
C GLU A 79 -13.34 -10.32 -5.48
N LEU A 80 -12.29 -9.54 -5.70
CA LEU A 80 -12.32 -8.36 -6.56
C LEU A 80 -12.34 -8.76 -8.04
N LEU A 81 -11.62 -9.82 -8.43
CA LEU A 81 -11.64 -10.37 -9.78
C LEU A 81 -13.02 -10.92 -10.16
N ALA A 82 -13.75 -11.46 -9.18
CA ALA A 82 -15.13 -11.95 -9.35
C ALA A 82 -16.17 -10.83 -9.56
N LYS A 83 -15.81 -9.55 -9.39
CA LYS A 83 -16.71 -8.42 -9.67
C LYS A 83 -17.03 -8.29 -11.15
N ASN A 84 -18.15 -7.65 -11.45
CA ASN A 84 -18.53 -7.35 -12.82
C ASN A 84 -17.54 -6.37 -13.44
N ASP A 85 -17.20 -6.64 -14.70
CA ASP A 85 -16.28 -5.84 -15.47
C ASP A 85 -16.89 -4.47 -15.81
N TYR A 86 -16.08 -3.40 -15.80
CA TYR A 86 -16.50 -2.02 -16.10
C TYR A 86 -17.58 -1.44 -15.17
N VAL A 87 -17.81 -2.04 -14.00
CA VAL A 87 -18.77 -1.54 -13.01
C VAL A 87 -18.07 -0.72 -11.93
N ASN A 88 -18.59 0.46 -11.65
CA ASN A 88 -18.12 1.33 -10.58
C ASN A 88 -18.60 0.83 -9.22
N TYR A 89 -17.65 0.43 -8.38
CA TYR A 89 -17.86 0.14 -6.96
C TYR A 89 -17.33 1.29 -6.11
N LYS A 90 -17.85 1.44 -4.90
CA LYS A 90 -17.32 2.37 -3.91
C LYS A 90 -16.17 1.75 -3.12
N ARG A 91 -15.10 2.51 -2.94
CA ARG A 91 -14.08 2.27 -1.91
C ARG A 91 -14.35 3.16 -0.70
N ASN A 92 -13.67 2.89 0.42
CA ASN A 92 -13.72 3.78 1.58
C ASN A 92 -13.37 5.22 1.17
N SER A 93 -14.18 6.14 1.67
CA SER A 93 -14.11 7.59 1.42
C SER A 93 -13.94 8.39 2.71
N ALA A 94 -13.78 7.72 3.86
CA ALA A 94 -13.61 8.40 5.15
C ALA A 94 -12.23 9.09 5.28
N SER A 95 -11.26 8.65 4.50
CA SER A 95 -9.90 9.17 4.46
C SER A 95 -9.36 9.11 3.03
N LYS A 96 -8.46 10.01 2.65
CA LYS A 96 -7.85 10.02 1.32
C LYS A 96 -7.00 8.77 1.10
N LEU A 97 -7.21 8.09 -0.02
CA LEU A 97 -6.35 7.01 -0.47
C LEU A 97 -5.02 7.59 -0.98
N ILE A 98 -3.91 7.13 -0.44
CA ILE A 98 -2.55 7.60 -0.82
C ILE A 98 -1.69 6.49 -1.42
N PHE A 99 -2.02 5.23 -1.13
CA PHE A 99 -1.25 4.07 -1.56
C PHE A 99 -2.18 2.91 -1.93
N ALA A 100 -1.86 2.19 -3.01
CA ALA A 100 -2.48 0.93 -3.34
C ALA A 100 -1.48 0.00 -4.06
N SER A 101 -1.37 -1.25 -3.63
CA SER A 101 -0.53 -2.26 -4.31
C SER A 101 -1.04 -3.68 -4.06
N ILE A 102 -0.54 -4.62 -4.87
CA ILE A 102 -0.80 -6.05 -4.65
C ILE A 102 0.34 -6.65 -3.84
N ALA A 103 0.01 -7.54 -2.92
CA ALA A 103 0.96 -8.22 -2.05
C ALA A 103 0.45 -9.62 -1.67
N HIS A 104 1.34 -10.47 -1.16
CA HIS A 104 1.01 -11.81 -0.68
C HIS A 104 0.96 -11.86 0.86
N GLU A 105 0.28 -12.86 1.42
CA GLU A 105 0.07 -12.98 2.88
C GLU A 105 1.36 -12.93 3.70
N GLY A 106 2.48 -13.42 3.13
CA GLY A 106 3.78 -13.45 3.79
C GLY A 106 4.55 -12.13 3.77
N ASP A 107 4.09 -11.13 3.01
CA ASP A 107 4.73 -9.81 2.92
C ASP A 107 4.39 -8.94 4.13
N GLY A 108 5.04 -7.78 4.23
CA GLY A 108 4.69 -6.72 5.16
C GLY A 108 4.32 -5.43 4.45
N VAL A 109 3.67 -4.52 5.17
CA VAL A 109 3.48 -3.13 4.77
C VAL A 109 4.35 -2.24 5.65
N MET A 110 5.17 -1.41 5.01
CA MET A 110 5.95 -0.39 5.68
C MET A 110 5.20 0.93 5.65
N SER A 111 5.17 1.61 6.80
CA SER A 111 4.64 2.96 6.95
C SER A 111 5.75 3.91 7.40
N ILE A 112 5.93 4.99 6.65
CA ILE A 112 6.78 6.13 7.03
C ILE A 112 5.85 7.26 7.47
N THR A 113 5.96 7.66 8.72
CA THR A 113 5.00 8.56 9.37
C THR A 113 5.71 9.68 10.11
N LYS A 114 5.04 10.81 10.27
CA LYS A 114 5.51 11.90 11.14
C LYS A 114 4.78 11.82 12.47
N GLU A 115 5.52 11.77 13.57
CA GLU A 115 4.90 11.70 14.90
C GLU A 115 4.21 13.03 15.28
N SER A 116 3.05 12.95 15.95
CA SER A 116 2.32 14.11 16.46
C SER A 116 3.01 14.80 17.64
N LYS A 117 3.88 14.10 18.35
CA LYS A 117 4.58 14.63 19.53
C LYS A 117 5.58 15.72 19.13
N SER A 118 5.97 16.55 20.10
CA SER A 118 6.79 17.77 19.93
C SER A 118 8.09 17.63 19.15
N ALA A 119 8.67 16.43 19.07
CA ALA A 119 9.90 16.19 18.33
C ALA A 119 9.68 16.00 16.81
N HIS A 120 8.42 15.80 16.36
CA HIS A 120 8.02 15.69 14.95
C HIS A 120 8.95 14.81 14.10
N ARG A 121 9.49 13.75 14.70
CA ARG A 121 10.40 12.83 14.03
C ARG A 121 9.64 12.05 12.95
N ILE A 122 10.35 11.77 11.86
CA ILE A 122 9.92 10.82 10.86
C ILE A 122 10.26 9.42 11.39
N MET A 123 9.27 8.55 11.42
CA MET A 123 9.30 7.22 12.02
C MET A 123 9.01 6.17 10.96
N VAL A 124 9.62 5.00 11.10
CA VAL A 124 9.40 3.85 10.21
C VAL A 124 9.01 2.63 11.02
N ARG A 125 7.97 1.97 10.55
CA ARG A 125 7.43 0.72 11.09
C ARG A 125 7.04 -0.21 9.94
N VAL A 126 7.13 -1.50 10.18
CA VAL A 126 6.62 -2.55 9.30
C VAL A 126 5.54 -3.33 10.04
N ASP A 127 4.48 -3.72 9.35
CA ASP A 127 3.44 -4.61 9.87
C ASP A 127 3.24 -5.76 8.89
N SER A 128 3.31 -6.99 9.39
CA SER A 128 3.10 -8.20 8.59
C SER A 128 1.66 -8.24 8.10
N LEU A 129 1.43 -8.56 6.83
CA LEU A 129 0.09 -8.63 6.28
C LEU A 129 -0.77 -9.71 6.96
N SER A 130 -0.15 -10.76 7.49
CA SER A 130 -0.82 -11.78 8.29
C SER A 130 -1.41 -11.28 9.62
N LYS A 131 -1.10 -10.05 10.05
CA LYS A 131 -1.68 -9.39 11.24
C LYS A 131 -2.67 -8.30 10.90
N ILE A 132 -2.89 -8.02 9.62
CA ILE A 132 -3.89 -7.07 9.14
C ILE A 132 -5.13 -7.86 8.79
N ASP A 133 -6.27 -7.49 9.40
CA ASP A 133 -7.54 -8.16 9.15
C ASP A 133 -7.99 -7.97 7.70
N GLU A 134 -8.51 -9.04 7.10
CA GLU A 134 -9.17 -8.97 5.80
C GLU A 134 -10.46 -8.13 5.90
N CYS A 135 -10.68 -7.28 4.91
CA CYS A 135 -11.89 -6.45 4.83
C CYS A 135 -12.33 -6.22 3.39
N LYS A 136 -13.52 -5.64 3.21
CA LYS A 136 -13.96 -5.21 1.88
C LYS A 136 -13.28 -3.90 1.52
N ILE A 137 -13.18 -3.63 0.22
CA ILE A 137 -12.61 -2.37 -0.30
C ILE A 137 -13.36 -1.11 0.16
N ALA A 138 -14.61 -1.25 0.59
CA ALA A 138 -15.44 -0.17 1.11
C ALA A 138 -15.25 0.09 2.62
N ASP A 139 -14.59 -0.83 3.32
CA ASP A 139 -14.39 -0.74 4.77
C ASP A 139 -13.18 0.16 5.09
N LYS A 140 -13.15 0.72 6.31
CA LYS A 140 -12.05 1.60 6.77
C LYS A 140 -10.70 0.88 6.85
N GLY A 141 -10.70 -0.43 7.09
CA GLY A 141 -9.49 -1.18 7.40
C GLY A 141 -9.02 -0.99 8.85
N MET A 142 -7.77 -1.36 9.11
CA MET A 142 -7.14 -1.38 10.43
C MET A 142 -6.03 -0.33 10.51
N CYS A 143 -5.89 0.35 11.65
CA CYS A 143 -4.72 1.18 11.94
C CYS A 143 -3.75 0.41 12.86
N PRO A 144 -2.48 0.18 12.45
CA PRO A 144 -1.54 -0.59 13.27
C PRO A 144 -1.08 0.10 14.56
N TYR A 145 -1.37 1.39 14.71
CA TYR A 145 -0.99 2.22 15.84
C TYR A 145 -2.17 3.09 16.30
N ASN A 146 -2.05 3.68 17.50
CA ASN A 146 -3.11 4.53 18.05
C ASN A 146 -3.28 5.81 17.20
N GLU A 147 -4.53 6.21 16.92
CA GLU A 147 -4.90 7.28 15.97
C GLU A 147 -4.19 8.62 16.23
N GLU A 148 -3.87 8.97 17.48
CA GLU A 148 -3.24 10.26 17.84
C GLU A 148 -1.71 10.28 17.70
N MET A 149 -1.09 9.15 17.32
CA MET A 149 0.37 9.04 17.31
C MET A 149 1.02 9.75 16.13
N ILE A 150 0.33 9.84 14.99
CA ILE A 150 0.86 10.43 13.77
C ILE A 150 0.15 11.74 13.45
N SER A 151 0.91 12.69 12.92
CA SER A 151 0.34 13.91 12.33
C SER A 151 0.16 13.77 10.82
N GLU A 152 0.87 12.83 10.20
CA GLU A 152 0.95 12.67 8.75
C GLU A 152 1.51 11.29 8.39
N VAL A 153 0.94 10.64 7.36
CA VAL A 153 1.60 9.54 6.66
C VAL A 153 2.38 10.14 5.48
N ILE A 154 3.70 9.93 5.47
CA ILE A 154 4.59 10.42 4.43
C ILE A 154 4.63 9.46 3.25
N ALA A 155 4.71 8.15 3.55
CA ALA A 155 4.73 7.12 2.52
C ALA A 155 4.31 5.76 3.08
N MET A 156 3.83 4.89 2.19
CA MET A 156 3.67 3.46 2.43
C MET A 156 4.30 2.65 1.29
N ASP A 157 4.69 1.42 1.56
CA ASP A 157 5.18 0.48 0.56
C ASP A 157 5.05 -0.97 1.06
N ILE A 158 5.20 -1.95 0.16
CA ILE A 158 5.22 -3.36 0.49
C ILE A 158 6.66 -3.80 0.74
N ILE A 159 6.86 -4.63 1.76
CA ILE A 159 8.14 -5.30 2.07
C ILE A 159 8.00 -6.78 1.72
N PRO A 160 8.71 -7.28 0.70
CA PRO A 160 8.67 -8.69 0.34
C PRO A 160 9.05 -9.58 1.53
N ALA A 161 8.40 -10.74 1.64
CA ALA A 161 8.64 -11.73 2.69
C ALA A 161 10.13 -12.06 2.89
N GLU A 162 10.89 -12.17 1.80
CA GLU A 162 12.33 -12.48 1.80
C GLU A 162 13.20 -11.41 2.48
N ASP A 163 12.73 -10.16 2.51
CA ASP A 163 13.44 -9.02 3.07
C ASP A 163 12.93 -8.60 4.46
N LEU A 164 11.81 -9.17 4.95
CA LEU A 164 11.27 -8.87 6.28
C LEU A 164 12.28 -9.10 7.41
N GLY A 165 13.19 -10.06 7.25
CA GLY A 165 14.26 -10.33 8.22
C GLY A 165 15.18 -9.12 8.45
N VAL A 166 15.35 -8.25 7.45
CA VAL A 166 16.14 -7.01 7.57
C VAL A 166 15.44 -6.02 8.50
N PHE A 167 14.10 -6.04 8.58
CA PHE A 167 13.27 -5.08 9.31
C PHE A 167 12.75 -5.60 10.66
N ALA A 168 13.19 -6.79 11.08
CA ALA A 168 12.60 -7.51 12.22
C ALA A 168 12.48 -6.72 13.55
N ASN A 169 13.34 -5.72 13.79
CA ASN A 169 13.29 -4.89 15.00
C ASN A 169 12.23 -3.77 14.96
N ILE A 170 11.61 -3.52 13.80
CA ILE A 170 10.54 -2.56 13.60
C ILE A 170 9.26 -3.20 13.05
N THR A 171 9.22 -4.52 12.96
CA THR A 171 8.08 -5.30 12.49
C THR A 171 7.12 -5.63 13.63
N ASP A 172 5.82 -5.47 13.39
CA ASP A 172 4.71 -5.88 14.27
C ASP A 172 4.81 -5.37 15.70
N LEU A 173 5.18 -4.10 15.84
CA LEU A 173 5.33 -3.49 17.15
C LEU A 173 3.97 -3.31 17.85
N ASP A 174 4.01 -3.06 19.15
CA ASP A 174 2.80 -2.67 19.89
C ASP A 174 2.18 -1.39 19.28
N ALA A 175 0.86 -1.25 19.34
CA ALA A 175 0.13 -0.10 18.80
C ALA A 175 0.56 1.26 19.40
N ARG A 176 1.31 1.26 20.52
CA ARG A 176 1.90 2.44 21.14
C ARG A 176 3.27 2.83 20.56
N SER A 177 3.72 2.19 19.48
CA SER A 177 5.01 2.46 18.83
C SER A 177 4.84 2.75 17.33
N LEU A 178 5.54 3.78 16.86
CA LEU A 178 5.69 4.08 15.42
C LEU A 178 6.99 3.50 14.84
N GLY A 179 7.67 2.63 15.59
CA GLY A 179 8.97 2.08 15.21
C GLY A 179 10.13 3.01 15.47
N ASN A 180 11.11 3.02 14.56
CA ASN A 180 12.36 3.73 14.76
C ASN A 180 12.39 5.05 13.99
N PRO A 181 13.08 6.09 14.51
CA PRO A 181 13.31 7.30 13.73
C PRO A 181 14.08 6.98 12.44
N LEU A 182 13.60 7.52 11.32
CA LEU A 182 14.20 7.37 9.98
C LEU A 182 15.70 7.67 9.99
N ALA A 183 16.07 8.80 10.61
CA ALA A 183 17.45 9.27 10.75
C ALA A 183 18.36 8.36 11.60
N LYS A 184 17.79 7.34 12.27
CA LYS A 184 18.51 6.41 13.15
C LYS A 184 18.35 4.96 12.70
N LEU A 185 17.92 4.71 11.47
CA LEU A 185 17.80 3.37 10.96
C LEU A 185 19.17 2.67 10.93
N PRO A 186 19.23 1.37 11.28
CA PRO A 186 20.40 0.54 11.05
C PRO A 186 20.84 0.60 9.58
N LYS A 187 22.16 0.58 9.35
CA LYS A 187 22.76 0.68 8.00
C LYS A 187 22.20 -0.32 6.99
N ALA A 188 21.88 -1.54 7.43
CA ALA A 188 21.31 -2.57 6.56
C ALA A 188 19.92 -2.18 6.03
N MET A 189 19.08 -1.58 6.87
CA MET A 189 17.75 -1.09 6.47
C MET A 189 17.88 0.13 5.56
N ASP A 190 18.71 1.11 5.94
CA ASP A 190 18.94 2.31 5.10
C ASP A 190 19.45 1.92 3.70
N ALA A 191 20.39 0.97 3.61
CA ALA A 191 20.87 0.45 2.33
C ALA A 191 19.76 -0.21 1.49
N LYS A 192 18.87 -0.99 2.12
CA LYS A 192 17.73 -1.61 1.44
C LYS A 192 16.72 -0.58 0.95
N LEU A 193 16.35 0.38 1.78
CA LEU A 193 15.44 1.47 1.40
C LEU A 193 15.99 2.29 0.24
N ARG A 194 17.28 2.64 0.26
CA ARG A 194 17.93 3.33 -0.87
C ARG A 194 17.93 2.50 -2.14
N ALA A 195 18.17 1.18 -2.05
CA ALA A 195 18.12 0.30 -3.20
C ALA A 195 16.73 0.24 -3.85
N TRP A 196 15.66 0.48 -3.08
CA TRP A 196 14.29 0.59 -3.56
C TRP A 196 13.86 2.01 -3.93
N GLY A 197 14.79 2.97 -3.95
CA GLY A 197 14.53 4.33 -4.38
C GLY A 197 13.80 5.20 -3.35
N PHE A 198 13.89 4.87 -2.06
CA PHE A 198 13.50 5.79 -1.00
C PHE A 198 14.62 6.82 -0.80
N GLU A 199 14.35 8.07 -1.16
CA GLU A 199 15.22 9.19 -0.86
C GLU A 199 14.98 9.62 0.59
N MET A 200 16.04 9.53 1.38
CA MET A 200 16.06 9.80 2.82
C MET A 200 16.81 11.13 2.99
N GLU A 201 16.15 12.24 2.65
CA GLU A 201 16.67 13.60 2.89
C GLU A 201 16.43 14.05 4.34
#